data_AF-A0A2K0UQR1-F1
#
_entry.id   AF-A0A2K0UQR1-F1
#
_cell.length_a   1.000
_cell.length_b   1.000
_cell.length_c   1.000
_cell.angle_alpha   90.00
_cell.angle_beta   90.00
_cell.angle_gamma   90.00
#
_symmetry.space_group_name_H-M   'P 1'
#
loop_
_entity.id
_entity.type
_entity.pdbx_description
1 polymer ?
#
loop_
_entity_poly.entity_id
_entity_poly.type
_entity_poly.pdbx_seq_one_letter_code
_entity_poly.pdbx_strand_id
1 'polypeptide(L)'
;MTAFIKQEAMEKAREIEIKANEEFEIEKSKLVRQETDSIDTQYEKKFKQATMSQQITRSTVANKTRLKVLGARQELLDNIFDEARNQLATGVKDKAKYQKTLNGLVLEGFYAMNEPEVQLRAKKSDYDAVKKAIEEATKEYKKEAGQDVSATIDESNPLDDGMYVTIAIDNHEIGLIY
;
A
#
# COMPACT_ATOMS: atom_id res chain seq x y z
N MET A 1 87.44 4.66 -56.03
CA MET A 1 86.18 5.42 -56.24
C MET A 1 84.94 4.55 -56.14
N THR A 2 84.83 3.44 -56.86
CA THR A 2 83.64 2.55 -56.83
C THR A 2 83.33 1.94 -55.46
N ALA A 3 84.34 1.51 -54.70
CA ALA A 3 84.15 1.00 -53.34
C ALA A 3 83.61 2.06 -52.36
N PHE A 4 84.06 3.32 -52.51
CA PHE A 4 83.59 4.45 -51.70
C PHE A 4 82.12 4.76 -51.97
N ILE A 5 81.73 4.83 -53.25
CA ILE A 5 80.32 5.04 -53.66
C ILE A 5 79.42 3.92 -53.11
N LYS A 6 79.90 2.67 -53.15
CA LYS A 6 79.14 1.53 -52.61
C LYS A 6 78.99 1.60 -51.09
N GLN A 7 80.01 2.06 -50.37
CA GLN A 7 79.96 2.22 -48.92
C GLN A 7 79.02 3.35 -48.51
N GLU A 8 79.09 4.50 -49.18
CA GLU A 8 78.20 5.64 -48.96
C GLU A 8 76.73 5.28 -49.24
N ALA A 9 76.47 4.52 -50.32
CA ALA A 9 75.13 4.02 -50.63
C ALA A 9 74.61 3.05 -49.56
N MET A 10 75.45 2.17 -49.02
CA MET A 10 75.06 1.26 -47.92
C MET A 10 74.78 2.02 -46.62
N GLU A 11 75.55 3.06 -46.32
CA GLU A 11 75.37 3.88 -45.12
C GLU A 11 74.06 4.69 -45.20
N LYS A 12 73.77 5.30 -46.36
CA LYS A 12 72.47 5.94 -46.61
C LYS A 12 71.30 4.96 -46.55
N ALA A 13 71.45 3.77 -47.13
CA ALA A 13 70.39 2.75 -47.08
C ALA A 13 70.10 2.34 -45.63
N ARG A 14 71.14 2.14 -44.81
CA ARG A 14 71.00 1.81 -43.39
C ARG A 14 70.40 2.96 -42.59
N GLU A 15 70.76 4.21 -42.87
CA GLU A 15 70.15 5.38 -42.22
C GLU A 15 68.65 5.47 -42.53
N ILE A 16 68.25 5.23 -43.79
CA ILE A 16 66.84 5.19 -44.19
C ILE A 16 66.10 4.05 -43.48
N GLU A 17 66.71 2.87 -43.40
CA GLU A 17 66.11 1.72 -42.71
C GLU A 17 65.91 1.98 -41.21
N ILE A 18 66.90 2.58 -40.53
CA ILE A 18 66.78 2.94 -39.12
C ILE A 18 65.64 3.95 -38.91
N LYS A 19 65.60 5.02 -39.72
CA LYS A 19 64.52 6.03 -39.62
C LYS A 19 63.15 5.44 -39.93
N ALA A 20 63.04 4.57 -40.93
CA ALA A 20 61.78 3.90 -41.25
C ALA A 20 61.29 3.01 -40.10
N ASN A 21 62.19 2.30 -39.42
CA ASN A 21 61.84 1.48 -38.26
C ASN A 21 61.43 2.34 -37.06
N GLU A 22 62.12 3.46 -36.81
CA GLU A 22 61.76 4.42 -35.77
C GLU A 22 60.37 5.03 -36.02
N GLU A 23 60.11 5.51 -37.24
CA GLU A 23 58.81 6.06 -37.63
C GLU A 23 57.70 5.01 -37.56
N PHE A 24 57.98 3.77 -37.98
CA PHE A 24 57.02 2.66 -37.89
C PHE A 24 56.60 2.39 -36.44
N GLU A 25 57.54 2.28 -35.51
CA GLU A 25 57.21 2.01 -34.11
C GLU A 25 56.50 3.21 -33.45
N ILE A 26 56.81 4.45 -33.85
CA ILE A 26 56.11 5.65 -33.38
C ILE A 26 54.65 5.65 -33.86
N GLU A 27 54.40 5.49 -35.17
CA GLU A 27 53.04 5.52 -35.73
C GLU A 27 52.21 4.32 -35.27
N LYS A 28 52.81 3.13 -35.17
CA LYS A 28 52.16 1.95 -34.58
C LYS A 28 51.74 2.21 -33.14
N SER A 29 52.65 2.73 -32.30
CA SER A 29 52.36 3.03 -30.90
C SER A 29 51.26 4.08 -30.76
N LYS A 30 51.27 5.10 -31.61
CA LYS A 30 50.26 6.15 -31.67
C LYS A 30 48.89 5.60 -32.06
N LEU A 31 48.81 4.77 -33.10
CA LEU A 31 47.57 4.14 -33.55
C LEU A 31 46.98 3.24 -32.46
N VAL A 32 47.81 2.39 -31.84
CA VAL A 32 47.39 1.49 -30.76
C VAL A 32 46.87 2.29 -29.57
N ARG A 33 47.57 3.35 -29.16
CA ARG A 33 47.12 4.20 -28.05
C ARG A 33 45.78 4.87 -28.36
N GLN A 34 45.62 5.43 -29.55
CA GLN A 34 44.37 6.10 -29.95
C GLN A 34 43.17 5.15 -29.94
N GLU A 35 43.33 3.94 -30.46
CA GLU A 35 42.27 2.93 -30.43
C GLU A 35 42.01 2.41 -29.03
N THR A 36 43.05 2.26 -28.21
CA THR A 36 42.92 1.85 -26.80
C THR A 36 42.12 2.89 -26.01
N ASP A 37 42.44 4.18 -26.15
CA ASP A 37 41.72 5.28 -25.51
C ASP A 37 40.23 5.32 -25.94
N SER A 38 39.95 5.03 -27.22
CA SER A 38 38.59 4.90 -27.76
C SER A 38 37.83 3.73 -27.13
N ILE A 39 38.46 2.56 -27.06
CA ILE A 39 37.89 1.35 -26.46
C ILE A 39 37.61 1.57 -24.97
N ASP A 40 38.56 2.14 -24.23
CA ASP A 40 38.42 2.42 -22.80
C ASP A 40 37.26 3.38 -22.53
N THR A 41 37.12 4.43 -23.33
CA THR A 41 36.01 5.39 -23.22
C THR A 41 34.65 4.72 -23.48
N GLN A 42 34.57 3.83 -24.48
CA GLN A 42 33.34 3.09 -24.77
C GLN A 42 33.01 2.07 -23.68
N TYR A 43 34.03 1.37 -23.16
CA TYR A 43 33.89 0.42 -22.08
C TYR A 43 33.41 1.10 -20.80
N GLU A 44 33.98 2.25 -20.44
CA GLU A 44 33.59 3.02 -19.25
C GLU A 44 32.11 3.42 -19.32
N LYS A 45 31.64 3.89 -20.49
CA LYS A 45 30.22 4.20 -20.71
C LYS A 45 29.32 2.98 -20.53
N LYS A 46 29.67 1.86 -21.15
CA LYS A 46 28.91 0.59 -21.02
C LYS A 46 28.90 0.08 -19.58
N PHE A 47 30.03 0.17 -18.89
CA PHE A 47 30.18 -0.26 -17.51
C PHE A 47 29.33 0.59 -16.56
N LYS A 48 29.34 1.91 -16.70
CA LYS A 48 28.48 2.82 -15.93
C LYS A 48 27.00 2.52 -16.17
N GLN A 49 26.60 2.31 -17.42
CA GLN A 49 25.22 1.99 -17.77
C GLN A 49 24.78 0.63 -17.18
N ALA A 50 25.61 -0.40 -17.29
CA ALA A 50 25.33 -1.72 -16.72
C ALA A 50 25.22 -1.65 -15.18
N THR A 51 26.13 -0.94 -14.52
CA THR A 51 26.11 -0.75 -13.06
C THR A 51 24.83 -0.03 -12.61
N MET A 52 24.43 1.03 -13.31
CA MET A 52 23.19 1.75 -13.01
C MET A 52 21.96 0.85 -13.22
N SER A 53 21.92 0.08 -14.32
CA SER A 53 20.84 -0.89 -14.58
C SER A 53 20.73 -1.96 -13.49
N GLN A 54 21.87 -2.48 -13.03
CA GLN A 54 21.95 -3.43 -11.91
C GLN A 54 21.37 -2.81 -10.63
N GLN A 55 21.73 -1.56 -10.32
CA GLN A 55 21.26 -0.85 -9.14
C GLN A 55 19.75 -0.58 -9.19
N ILE A 56 19.23 -0.16 -10.35
CA ILE A 56 17.79 0.02 -10.58
C ILE A 56 17.08 -1.32 -10.37
N THR A 57 17.56 -2.38 -11.01
CA THR A 57 16.96 -3.72 -10.91
C THR A 57 16.93 -4.20 -9.46
N ARG A 58 18.03 -4.04 -8.72
CA ARG A 58 18.09 -4.38 -7.29
C ARG A 58 17.07 -3.60 -6.47
N SER A 59 16.95 -2.29 -6.72
CA SER A 59 15.97 -1.42 -6.05
C SER A 59 14.52 -1.82 -6.39
N THR A 60 14.23 -2.09 -7.66
CA THR A 60 12.91 -2.52 -8.12
C THR A 60 12.52 -3.86 -7.49
N VAL A 61 13.43 -4.84 -7.45
CA VAL A 61 13.17 -6.14 -6.83
C VAL A 61 12.92 -5.98 -5.32
N ALA A 62 13.73 -5.18 -4.62
CA ALA A 62 13.53 -4.92 -3.21
C ALA A 62 12.17 -4.28 -2.92
N ASN A 63 11.78 -3.26 -3.69
CA ASN A 63 10.48 -2.62 -3.53
C ASN A 63 9.32 -3.56 -3.88
N LYS A 64 9.45 -4.37 -4.94
CA LYS A 64 8.44 -5.38 -5.31
C LYS A 64 8.24 -6.40 -4.19
N THR A 65 9.32 -6.87 -3.58
CA THR A 65 9.25 -7.78 -2.42
C THR A 65 8.58 -7.10 -1.23
N ARG A 66 8.94 -5.84 -0.94
CA ARG A 66 8.29 -5.07 0.14
C ARG A 66 6.78 -4.92 -0.08
N LEU A 67 6.36 -4.56 -1.29
CA LEU A 67 4.94 -4.46 -1.64
C LEU A 67 4.20 -5.79 -1.52
N LYS A 68 4.83 -6.90 -1.93
CA LYS A 68 4.25 -8.25 -1.73
C LYS A 68 4.04 -8.57 -0.26
N VAL A 69 5.02 -8.28 0.60
CA VAL A 69 4.88 -8.51 2.05
C VAL A 69 3.78 -7.64 2.65
N LEU A 70 3.69 -6.36 2.25
CA LEU A 70 2.62 -5.48 2.70
C LEU A 70 1.24 -5.95 2.22
N GLY A 71 1.12 -6.37 0.96
CA GLY A 71 -0.11 -6.93 0.42
C GLY A 71 -0.56 -8.18 1.16
N ALA A 72 0.36 -9.14 1.40
CA ALA A 72 0.06 -10.34 2.17
C ALA A 72 -0.36 -10.03 3.62
N ARG A 73 0.25 -9.01 4.25
CA ARG A 73 -0.18 -8.56 5.58
C ARG A 73 -1.60 -7.97 5.56
N GLN A 74 -1.93 -7.16 4.56
CA GLN A 74 -3.26 -6.59 4.43
C GLN A 74 -4.30 -7.69 4.20
N GLU A 75 -4.01 -8.64 3.30
CA GLU A 75 -4.87 -9.79 3.03
C GLU A 75 -5.12 -10.63 4.30
N LEU A 76 -4.09 -10.84 5.13
CA LEU A 76 -4.26 -11.52 6.42
C LEU A 76 -5.17 -10.74 7.37
N LEU A 77 -5.03 -9.42 7.45
CA LEU A 77 -5.90 -8.58 8.29
C LEU A 77 -7.34 -8.59 7.78
N ASP A 78 -7.53 -8.46 6.47
CA ASP A 78 -8.86 -8.49 5.84
C ASP A 78 -9.54 -9.85 6.11
N ASN A 79 -8.81 -10.96 5.97
CA ASN A 79 -9.29 -12.30 6.31
C ASN A 79 -9.69 -12.42 7.79
N ILE A 80 -8.91 -11.86 8.73
CA ILE A 80 -9.25 -11.86 10.16
C ILE A 80 -10.53 -11.07 10.40
N PHE A 81 -10.67 -9.89 9.78
CA PHE A 81 -11.88 -9.09 9.92
C PHE A 81 -13.10 -9.77 9.31
N ASP A 82 -12.95 -10.43 8.17
CA ASP A 82 -14.03 -11.17 7.54
C ASP A 82 -14.41 -12.43 8.35
N GLU A 83 -13.45 -13.14 8.93
CA GLU A 83 -13.73 -14.23 9.87
C GLU A 83 -14.45 -13.73 11.12
N ALA A 84 -14.01 -12.61 11.71
CA ALA A 84 -14.68 -11.99 12.84
C ALA A 84 -16.11 -11.55 12.50
N ARG A 85 -16.33 -10.95 11.32
CA ARG A 85 -17.68 -10.62 10.81
C ARG A 85 -18.55 -11.84 10.63
N ASN A 86 -18.00 -12.94 10.11
CA ASN A 86 -18.71 -14.20 9.98
C ASN A 86 -19.07 -14.79 11.35
N GLN A 87 -18.16 -14.73 12.33
CA GLN A 87 -18.44 -15.12 13.71
C GLN A 87 -19.54 -14.26 14.33
N LEU A 88 -19.52 -12.93 14.13
CA LEU A 88 -20.61 -12.04 14.56
C LEU A 88 -21.94 -12.44 13.94
N ALA A 89 -21.98 -12.72 12.63
CA ALA A 89 -23.18 -13.20 11.96
C ALA A 89 -23.68 -14.55 12.51
N THR A 90 -22.79 -15.44 12.95
CA THR A 90 -23.20 -16.66 13.67
C THR A 90 -23.77 -16.37 15.06
N GLY A 91 -23.21 -15.39 15.77
CA GLY A 91 -23.71 -14.96 17.09
C GLY A 91 -25.12 -14.37 17.04
N VAL A 92 -25.49 -13.70 15.94
CA VAL A 92 -26.85 -13.17 15.71
C VAL A 92 -27.90 -14.29 15.57
N LYS A 93 -27.50 -15.51 15.20
CA LYS A 93 -28.45 -16.65 15.11
C LYS A 93 -28.99 -17.08 16.48
N ASP A 94 -28.21 -16.88 17.56
CA ASP A 94 -28.63 -17.15 18.93
C ASP A 94 -29.56 -16.04 19.44
N LYS A 95 -30.88 -16.18 19.19
CA LYS A 95 -31.90 -15.17 19.56
C LYS A 95 -31.80 -14.66 21.00
N ALA A 96 -31.49 -15.53 21.96
CA ALA A 96 -31.39 -15.15 23.38
C ALA A 96 -30.17 -14.28 23.70
N LYS A 97 -29.00 -14.61 23.12
CA LYS A 97 -27.78 -13.79 23.28
C LYS A 97 -27.93 -12.49 22.51
N TYR A 98 -28.45 -12.57 21.29
CA TYR A 98 -28.70 -11.40 20.44
C TYR A 98 -29.65 -10.39 21.11
N GLN A 99 -30.76 -10.85 21.70
CA GLN A 99 -31.68 -9.95 22.43
C GLN A 99 -30.99 -9.26 23.61
N LYS A 100 -30.16 -9.97 24.37
CA LYS A 100 -29.41 -9.39 25.50
C LYS A 100 -28.39 -8.35 25.02
N THR A 101 -27.68 -8.64 23.93
CA THR A 101 -26.72 -7.71 23.32
C THR A 101 -27.43 -6.48 22.74
N LEU A 102 -28.58 -6.65 22.08
CA LEU A 102 -29.40 -5.54 21.59
C LEU A 102 -29.88 -4.63 22.72
N ASN A 103 -30.38 -5.20 23.83
CA ASN A 103 -30.77 -4.42 25.00
C ASN A 103 -29.59 -3.60 25.55
N GLY A 104 -28.41 -4.23 25.71
CA GLY A 104 -27.19 -3.52 26.13
C GLY A 104 -26.76 -2.39 25.19
N LEU A 105 -26.82 -2.59 23.87
CA LEU A 105 -26.47 -1.57 22.87
C LEU A 105 -27.45 -0.40 22.88
N VAL A 106 -28.75 -0.65 23.04
CA VAL A 106 -29.77 0.40 23.16
C VAL A 106 -29.55 1.21 24.44
N LEU A 107 -29.27 0.53 25.55
CA LEU A 107 -29.05 1.15 26.86
C LEU A 107 -27.76 1.99 26.89
N GLU A 108 -26.66 1.50 26.31
CA GLU A 108 -25.43 2.29 26.12
C GLU A 108 -25.71 3.54 25.27
N GLY A 109 -26.53 3.38 24.24
CA GLY A 109 -27.04 4.46 23.42
C GLY A 109 -27.81 5.54 24.18
N PHE A 110 -28.73 5.14 25.06
CA PHE A 110 -29.49 6.05 25.90
C PHE A 110 -28.60 6.79 26.90
N TYR A 111 -27.58 6.13 27.46
CA TYR A 111 -26.59 6.80 28.31
C TYR A 111 -25.72 7.79 27.54
N ALA A 112 -25.34 7.46 26.30
CA ALA A 112 -24.52 8.34 25.47
C ALA A 112 -25.28 9.58 24.99
N MET A 113 -26.56 9.44 24.61
CA MET A 113 -27.38 10.57 24.16
C MET A 113 -27.87 11.43 25.33
N ASN A 114 -28.37 10.81 26.41
CA ASN A 114 -28.92 11.50 27.58
C ASN A 114 -30.02 12.53 27.23
N GLU A 115 -30.92 12.15 26.32
CA GLU A 115 -31.98 13.01 25.80
C GLU A 115 -33.38 12.41 26.03
N PRO A 116 -34.42 13.25 26.19
CA PRO A 116 -35.78 12.79 26.51
C PRO A 116 -36.50 12.11 25.34
N GLU A 117 -36.12 12.41 24.09
CA GLU A 117 -36.66 11.78 22.88
C GLU A 117 -35.53 11.26 22.01
N VAL A 118 -35.59 9.99 21.62
CA VAL A 118 -34.55 9.33 20.84
C VAL A 118 -35.17 8.57 19.67
N GLN A 119 -34.59 8.68 18.48
CA GLN A 119 -35.03 7.91 17.32
C GLN A 119 -34.07 6.76 17.02
N LEU A 120 -34.61 5.58 16.80
CA LEU A 120 -33.86 4.35 16.54
C LEU A 120 -34.12 3.89 15.11
N ARG A 121 -33.07 3.80 14.31
CA ARG A 121 -33.08 3.12 13.01
C ARG A 121 -32.61 1.70 13.18
N ALA A 122 -33.41 0.74 12.71
CA ALA A 122 -33.13 -0.68 12.79
C ALA A 122 -33.37 -1.34 11.43
N LYS A 123 -32.81 -2.54 11.26
CA LYS A 123 -33.05 -3.40 10.10
C LYS A 123 -34.50 -3.93 10.13
N LYS A 124 -35.13 -4.04 8.95
CA LYS A 124 -36.53 -4.48 8.83
C LYS A 124 -36.81 -5.85 9.45
N SER A 125 -35.83 -6.75 9.42
CA SER A 125 -35.94 -8.09 10.01
C SER A 125 -35.98 -8.09 11.55
N ASP A 126 -35.51 -7.01 12.17
CA ASP A 126 -35.19 -6.99 13.60
C ASP A 126 -36.09 -6.00 14.38
N TYR A 127 -37.06 -5.36 13.72
CA TYR A 127 -37.96 -4.39 14.35
C TYR A 127 -38.66 -4.94 15.61
N ASP A 128 -39.11 -6.19 15.58
CA ASP A 128 -39.79 -6.81 16.73
C ASP A 128 -38.83 -7.05 17.92
N ALA A 129 -37.57 -7.40 17.64
CA ALA A 129 -36.54 -7.59 18.65
C ALA A 129 -36.12 -6.24 19.26
N VAL A 130 -36.01 -5.21 18.42
CA VAL A 130 -35.66 -3.85 18.83
C VAL A 130 -36.79 -3.20 19.65
N LYS A 131 -38.07 -3.38 19.28
CA LYS A 131 -39.21 -2.90 20.10
C LYS A 131 -39.17 -3.47 21.52
N LYS A 132 -38.89 -4.77 21.66
CA LYS A 132 -38.74 -5.42 22.98
C LYS A 132 -37.51 -4.91 23.74
N ALA A 133 -36.39 -4.71 23.05
CA ALA A 133 -35.18 -4.16 23.66
C ALA A 133 -35.39 -2.72 24.16
N ILE A 134 -36.15 -1.90 23.44
CA ILE A 134 -36.52 -0.54 23.85
C ILE A 134 -37.36 -0.56 25.14
N GLU A 135 -38.36 -1.43 25.23
CA GLU A 135 -39.21 -1.54 26.43
C GLU A 135 -38.42 -1.99 27.67
N GLU A 136 -37.41 -2.85 27.50
CA GLU A 136 -36.53 -3.27 28.58
C GLU A 136 -35.51 -2.18 28.94
N ALA A 137 -34.86 -1.59 27.95
CA ALA A 137 -33.87 -0.53 28.14
C ALA A 137 -34.48 0.74 28.77
N THR A 138 -35.71 1.12 28.41
CA THR A 138 -36.41 2.26 29.05
C THR A 138 -36.73 2.00 30.52
N LYS A 139 -37.02 0.75 30.91
CA LYS A 139 -37.22 0.38 32.33
C LYS A 139 -35.91 0.40 33.12
N GLU A 140 -34.82 -0.06 32.52
CA GLU A 140 -33.50 -0.05 33.15
C GLU A 140 -32.93 1.38 33.25
N TYR A 141 -33.05 2.18 32.19
CA TYR A 141 -32.65 3.58 32.18
C TYR A 141 -33.44 4.42 33.20
N LYS A 142 -34.77 4.23 33.32
CA LYS A 142 -35.56 4.90 34.37
C LYS A 142 -35.11 4.53 35.79
N LYS A 143 -34.62 3.30 35.99
CA LYS A 143 -34.14 2.84 37.31
C LYS A 143 -32.77 3.41 37.67
N GLU A 144 -31.87 3.53 36.70
CA GLU A 144 -30.49 3.98 36.96
C GLU A 144 -30.29 5.49 36.77
N ALA A 145 -30.92 6.10 35.75
CA ALA A 145 -30.77 7.52 35.43
C ALA A 145 -31.89 8.42 36.00
N GLY A 146 -33.03 7.84 36.37
CA GLY A 146 -34.16 8.59 36.95
C GLY A 146 -34.86 9.57 35.99
N GLN A 147 -34.55 9.52 34.69
CA GLN A 147 -35.17 10.32 33.63
C GLN A 147 -36.01 9.44 32.70
N ASP A 148 -37.11 9.99 32.19
CA ASP A 148 -37.96 9.34 31.21
C ASP A 148 -37.41 9.58 29.79
N VAL A 149 -37.07 8.49 29.09
CA VAL A 149 -36.70 8.51 27.66
C VAL A 149 -37.83 7.90 26.86
N SER A 150 -38.32 8.64 25.86
CA SER A 150 -39.22 8.13 24.84
C SER A 150 -38.41 7.77 23.61
N ALA A 151 -38.48 6.50 23.20
CA ALA A 151 -37.76 6.01 22.04
C ALA A 151 -38.74 5.60 20.94
N THR A 152 -38.62 6.20 19.76
CA THR A 152 -39.44 5.89 18.59
C THR A 152 -38.58 5.24 17.51
N ILE A 153 -39.15 4.30 16.75
CA ILE A 153 -38.47 3.68 15.62
C ILE A 153 -38.78 4.50 14.38
N ASP A 154 -37.75 4.95 13.66
CA ASP A 154 -37.95 5.61 12.37
C ASP A 154 -38.09 4.53 11.27
N GLU A 155 -39.32 4.38 10.78
CA GLU A 155 -39.68 3.47 9.68
C GLU A 155 -39.40 4.09 8.30
N SER A 156 -39.07 5.40 8.23
CA SER A 156 -38.87 6.15 7.00
C SER A 156 -37.49 5.95 6.37
N ASN A 157 -36.49 5.59 7.18
CA ASN A 157 -35.11 5.37 6.73
C ASN A 157 -34.49 4.09 7.34
N PRO A 158 -34.92 2.89 6.89
CA PRO A 158 -34.41 1.62 7.39
C PRO A 158 -32.93 1.45 7.05
N LEU A 159 -32.17 0.81 7.94
CA LEU A 159 -30.80 0.41 7.67
C LEU A 159 -30.76 -0.63 6.54
N ASP A 160 -29.76 -0.53 5.67
CA ASP A 160 -29.59 -1.44 4.54
C ASP A 160 -29.39 -2.89 5.03
N ASP A 161 -29.94 -3.85 4.28
CA ASP A 161 -29.93 -5.26 4.64
C ASP A 161 -28.50 -5.84 4.68
N GLY A 162 -27.54 -5.18 4.03
CA GLY A 162 -26.11 -5.51 4.02
C GLY A 162 -25.30 -4.99 5.22
N MET A 163 -25.88 -4.17 6.10
CA MET A 163 -25.18 -3.68 7.30
C MET A 163 -25.23 -4.68 8.45
N TYR A 164 -24.06 -4.94 9.06
CA TYR A 164 -23.94 -5.69 10.32
C TYR A 164 -24.30 -4.85 11.55
N VAL A 165 -24.42 -3.53 11.38
CA VAL A 165 -24.84 -2.60 12.44
C VAL A 165 -26.36 -2.67 12.54
N THR A 166 -26.83 -3.10 13.71
CA THR A 166 -28.23 -3.45 13.92
C THR A 166 -29.07 -2.26 14.37
N ILE A 167 -28.44 -1.21 14.90
CA ILE A 167 -29.10 -0.03 15.45
C ILE A 167 -28.24 1.22 15.16
N ALA A 168 -28.86 2.25 14.61
CA ALA A 168 -28.34 3.61 14.64
C ALA A 168 -29.29 4.47 15.48
N ILE A 169 -28.72 5.29 16.35
CA ILE A 169 -29.47 6.14 17.26
C ILE A 169 -29.28 7.57 16.78
N ASP A 170 -30.38 8.19 16.36
CA ASP A 170 -30.37 9.59 15.95
C ASP A 170 -31.18 10.41 16.93
N ASN A 171 -30.78 11.68 17.02
CA ASN A 171 -31.55 12.68 17.71
C ASN A 171 -32.59 13.31 16.77
N HIS A 172 -33.75 13.69 17.33
CA HIS A 172 -34.82 14.38 16.60
C HIS A 172 -34.38 15.79 16.10
N GLU A 173 -33.22 16.30 16.55
CA GLU A 173 -32.62 17.56 16.10
C GLU A 173 -31.58 17.45 14.98
N ILE A 174 -31.55 16.40 14.15
CA ILE A 174 -30.81 16.49 12.86
C ILE A 174 -31.71 17.16 11.81
N GLY A 175 -32.10 18.38 12.11
CA GLY A 175 -32.40 19.37 11.09
C GLY A 175 -31.11 19.66 10.33
N LEU A 176 -31.03 19.16 9.09
CA LEU A 176 -30.33 19.76 7.96
C LEU A 176 -29.21 20.74 8.35
N ILE A 177 -28.01 20.22 8.63
CA ILE A 177 -26.80 21.00 8.42
C ILE A 177 -26.15 20.43 7.15
N TYR A 178 -26.09 21.32 6.15
CA TYR A 178 -25.54 21.17 4.81
C TYR A 178 -24.19 20.45 4.75
#